data_AF-A0A2J8Q414-F1
#
_entry.id   AF-A0A2J8Q414-F1
#
_cell.length_a   1.000
_cell.length_b   1.000
_cell.length_c   1.000
_cell.angle_alpha   90.00
_cell.angle_beta   90.00
_cell.angle_gamma   90.00
#
_symmetry.space_group_name_H-M   'P 1'
#
loop_
_entity.id
_entity.type
_entity.pdbx_description
1 polymer ?
#
loop_
_entity_poly.entity_id
_entity_poly.type
_entity_poly.pdbx_seq_one_letter_code
_entity_poly.pdbx_strand_id
1 'polypeptide(L)'
;MEYDLQALNIKYAMDAFGGPIWSMAASPSGSQLLVGCEDGSVKLFQITPDKIQFERNFDRQKSRILSLSWHPSGTHIAAGSIDYISVFDVKSGSAVHKMIVDRQYMGVSKRKCIVWGVAFLSDGTIISVDSAGKVQFWDSATG
;
A
#
# COMPACT_ATOMS: atom_id res chain seq x y z
N MET A 1 12.00 -4.53 -11.17
CA MET A 1 12.80 -5.50 -11.96
C MET A 1 12.79 -6.82 -11.21
N GLU A 2 12.68 -7.94 -11.93
CA GLU A 2 12.92 -9.29 -11.41
C GLU A 2 14.31 -9.72 -11.89
N TYR A 3 15.12 -10.23 -10.96
CA TYR A 3 16.47 -10.71 -11.23
C TYR A 3 16.49 -12.23 -11.18
N ASP A 4 17.16 -12.85 -12.15
CA ASP A 4 17.57 -14.25 -12.02
C ASP A 4 18.80 -14.30 -11.11
N LEU A 5 18.64 -14.84 -9.92
CA LEU A 5 19.70 -14.92 -8.92
C LEU A 5 20.77 -15.97 -9.25
N GLN A 6 20.48 -16.92 -10.15
CA GLN A 6 21.45 -17.92 -10.61
C GLN A 6 22.27 -17.36 -11.78
N ALA A 7 21.61 -16.75 -12.76
CA ALA A 7 22.25 -16.18 -13.94
C ALA A 7 22.82 -14.77 -13.71
N LEU A 8 22.51 -14.15 -12.56
CA LEU A 8 22.91 -12.79 -12.17
C LEU A 8 22.54 -11.72 -13.21
N ASN A 9 21.40 -11.88 -13.88
CA ASN A 9 20.91 -10.97 -14.89
C ASN A 9 19.45 -10.52 -14.61
N ILE A 10 18.99 -9.52 -15.36
CA ILE A 10 17.60 -9.08 -15.29
C ILE A 10 16.74 -10.08 -16.08
N LYS A 11 15.77 -10.71 -15.40
CA LYS A 11 14.80 -11.61 -16.00
C LYS A 11 13.62 -10.82 -16.59
N TYR A 12 13.07 -9.86 -15.83
CA TYR A 12 12.02 -8.95 -16.31
C TYR A 12 12.20 -7.51 -15.80
N ALA A 13 11.84 -6.55 -16.63
CA ALA A 13 11.72 -5.14 -16.24
C ALA A 13 10.38 -4.59 -16.74
N MET A 14 9.70 -3.84 -15.88
CA MET A 14 8.47 -3.17 -16.23
C MET A 14 8.32 -1.90 -15.40
N ASP A 15 7.72 -0.89 -16.02
CA ASP A 15 7.39 0.36 -15.38
C ASP A 15 5.98 0.35 -14.80
N ALA A 16 5.82 0.93 -13.62
CA ALA A 16 4.51 1.15 -13.01
C ALA A 16 3.79 2.36 -13.62
N PHE A 17 4.50 3.26 -14.32
CA PHE A 17 3.96 4.51 -14.88
C PHE A 17 3.26 5.45 -13.86
N GLY A 18 3.60 5.34 -12.57
CA GLY A 18 3.07 6.18 -11.48
C GLY A 18 4.10 7.13 -10.85
N GLY A 19 5.24 7.34 -11.51
CA GLY A 19 6.42 7.98 -10.92
C GLY A 19 7.18 7.02 -9.98
N PRO A 20 8.01 7.55 -9.06
CA PRO A 20 8.74 6.74 -8.09
C PRO A 20 7.86 5.76 -7.32
N ILE A 21 8.37 4.55 -7.11
CA ILE A 21 7.74 3.52 -6.30
C ILE A 21 8.29 3.64 -4.87
N TRP A 22 7.40 3.79 -3.90
CA TRP A 22 7.76 3.96 -2.49
C TRP A 22 7.51 2.73 -1.64
N SER A 23 6.59 1.87 -2.07
CA SER A 23 6.20 0.67 -1.32
C SER A 23 5.79 -0.45 -2.24
N MET A 24 5.96 -1.68 -1.76
CA MET A 24 5.50 -2.89 -2.41
C MET A 24 5.09 -3.93 -1.39
N ALA A 25 4.14 -4.80 -1.74
CA ALA A 25 3.70 -5.89 -0.88
C ALA A 25 3.22 -7.10 -1.72
N ALA A 26 3.82 -8.27 -1.49
CA ALA A 26 3.36 -9.52 -2.10
C ALA A 26 2.09 -10.03 -1.40
N SER A 27 1.17 -10.60 -2.17
CA SER A 27 -0.04 -11.20 -1.63
C SER A 27 0.28 -12.42 -0.75
N PRO A 28 -0.60 -12.81 0.18
CA PRO A 28 -0.42 -14.02 0.97
C PRO A 28 -0.26 -15.30 0.12
N SER A 29 -0.86 -15.33 -1.08
CA SER A 29 -0.72 -16.43 -2.04
C SER A 29 0.62 -16.42 -2.81
N GLY A 30 1.38 -15.32 -2.77
CA GLY A 30 2.60 -15.12 -3.57
C GLY A 30 2.35 -14.89 -5.07
N SER A 31 1.11 -14.92 -5.52
CA SER A 31 0.75 -14.79 -6.94
C SER A 31 0.52 -13.34 -7.39
N GLN A 32 0.47 -12.38 -6.46
CA GLN A 32 0.17 -11.00 -6.75
C GLN A 32 1.12 -10.05 -6.01
N LEU A 33 1.35 -8.88 -6.60
CA LEU A 33 2.21 -7.84 -6.06
C LEU A 33 1.52 -6.48 -6.14
N LEU A 34 1.43 -5.80 -4.99
CA LEU A 34 1.05 -4.39 -4.95
C LEU A 34 2.26 -3.50 -5.08
N VAL A 35 2.07 -2.37 -5.73
CA VAL A 35 3.04 -1.29 -5.87
C VAL A 35 2.37 0.04 -5.56
N GLY A 36 2.95 0.78 -4.63
CA GLY A 36 2.50 2.11 -4.23
C GLY A 36 3.38 3.20 -4.85
N CYS A 37 2.76 4.13 -5.58
CA CYS A 37 3.48 5.12 -6.39
C CYS A 37 3.42 6.55 -5.79
N GLU A 38 4.34 7.42 -6.25
CA GLU A 38 4.38 8.85 -5.91
C GLU A 38 3.07 9.56 -6.29
N ASP A 39 2.47 9.20 -7.41
CA ASP A 39 1.29 9.85 -7.95
C ASP A 39 -0.02 9.50 -7.19
N GLY A 40 0.08 8.66 -6.16
CA GLY A 40 -1.02 8.19 -5.32
C GLY A 40 -1.76 6.96 -5.85
N SER A 41 -1.31 6.37 -6.94
CA SER A 41 -1.85 5.11 -7.44
C SER A 41 -1.33 3.91 -6.64
N VAL A 42 -2.22 2.94 -6.40
CA VAL A 42 -1.85 1.56 -6.06
C VAL A 42 -2.10 0.70 -7.29
N LYS A 43 -1.10 -0.09 -7.66
CA LYS A 43 -1.13 -0.96 -8.84
C LYS A 43 -0.94 -2.39 -8.40
N LEU A 44 -1.69 -3.28 -9.04
CA LEU A 44 -1.61 -4.71 -8.83
C LEU A 44 -1.04 -5.36 -10.05
N PHE A 45 -0.08 -6.24 -9.79
CA PHE A 45 0.59 -7.05 -10.78
C PHE A 45 0.34 -8.52 -10.45
N GLN A 46 0.03 -9.30 -11.48
CA GLN A 46 -0.02 -10.74 -11.39
C GLN A 46 1.38 -11.29 -11.63
N ILE A 47 1.82 -12.19 -10.75
CA ILE A 47 3.06 -12.94 -10.85
C ILE A 47 2.71 -14.36 -11.30
N THR A 48 3.36 -14.83 -12.36
CA THR A 48 3.39 -16.23 -12.78
C THR A 48 4.86 -16.66 -12.90
N PRO A 49 5.15 -17.98 -12.99
CA PRO A 49 6.54 -18.45 -13.17
C PRO A 49 7.25 -17.81 -14.37
N ASP A 50 6.49 -17.51 -15.42
CA ASP A 50 6.99 -17.08 -16.73
C ASP A 50 6.90 -15.57 -16.98
N LYS A 51 6.23 -14.79 -16.12
CA LYS A 51 6.14 -13.32 -16.26
C LYS A 51 5.52 -12.65 -15.05
N ILE A 52 5.81 -11.35 -14.93
CA ILE A 52 5.03 -10.41 -14.12
C ILE A 52 4.28 -9.48 -15.08
N GLN A 53 2.98 -9.30 -14.87
CA GLN A 53 2.14 -8.46 -15.73
C GLN A 53 1.25 -7.53 -14.92
N PHE A 54 1.01 -6.33 -15.46
CA PHE A 54 0.04 -5.40 -14.89
C PHE A 54 -1.37 -6.02 -14.94
N GLU A 55 -2.06 -5.99 -13.80
CA GLU A 55 -3.43 -6.47 -13.67
C GLU A 55 -4.42 -5.31 -13.62
N ARG A 56 -4.26 -4.38 -12.67
CA ARG A 56 -5.17 -3.23 -12.52
C ARG A 56 -4.60 -2.07 -11.71
N ASN A 57 -5.30 -0.94 -11.78
CA ASN A 57 -5.17 0.17 -10.84
C ASN A 57 -6.27 0.10 -9.78
N PHE A 58 -5.96 0.62 -8.60
CA PHE A 58 -6.92 0.94 -7.55
C PHE A 58 -7.28 2.44 -7.59
N ASP A 59 -8.35 2.81 -6.89
CA ASP A 59 -8.77 4.21 -6.77
C ASP A 59 -7.60 5.11 -6.34
N ARG A 60 -7.34 6.14 -7.15
CA ARG A 60 -6.19 7.00 -6.96
C ARG A 60 -6.33 7.87 -5.71
N GLN A 61 -5.31 7.83 -4.85
CA GLN A 61 -5.24 8.66 -3.66
C GLN A 61 -4.65 10.05 -3.98
N LYS A 62 -4.92 11.02 -3.10
CA LYS A 62 -4.46 12.42 -3.28
C LYS A 62 -2.97 12.64 -3.00
N SER A 63 -2.27 11.62 -2.53
CA SER A 63 -0.87 11.68 -2.12
C SER A 63 -0.19 10.34 -2.34
N ARG A 64 1.15 10.35 -2.39
CA ARG A 64 1.97 9.16 -2.57
C ARG A 64 1.65 8.05 -1.58
N ILE A 65 1.76 6.81 -2.07
CA ILE A 65 1.52 5.62 -1.27
C ILE A 65 2.84 5.12 -0.69
N LEU A 66 3.00 5.32 0.62
CA LEU A 66 4.27 5.13 1.31
C LEU A 66 4.40 3.78 2.00
N SER A 67 3.28 3.13 2.27
CA SER A 67 3.25 1.82 2.88
C SER A 67 2.02 1.06 2.40
N LEU A 68 2.16 -0.26 2.28
CA LEU A 68 1.13 -1.17 1.81
C LEU A 68 1.14 -2.42 2.67
N SER A 69 -0.05 -2.95 2.94
CA SER A 69 -0.21 -4.24 3.62
C SER A 69 -1.43 -4.97 3.11
N TRP A 70 -1.29 -6.27 2.87
CA TRP A 70 -2.40 -7.15 2.53
C TRP A 70 -3.12 -7.60 3.80
N HIS A 71 -4.45 -7.64 3.76
CA HIS A 71 -5.17 -8.48 4.69
C HIS A 71 -4.80 -9.96 4.42
N PRO A 72 -4.63 -10.81 5.45
CA PRO A 72 -4.27 -12.21 5.26
C PRO A 72 -5.25 -13.02 4.39
N SER A 73 -6.51 -12.62 4.30
CA SER A 73 -7.49 -13.26 3.41
C SER A 73 -7.29 -12.93 1.93
N GLY A 74 -6.47 -11.92 1.60
CA GLY A 74 -6.26 -11.46 0.23
C GLY A 74 -7.42 -10.64 -0.36
N THR A 75 -8.46 -10.35 0.42
CA THR A 75 -9.65 -9.63 -0.06
C THR A 75 -9.51 -8.10 0.03
N HIS A 76 -8.68 -7.62 0.96
CA HIS A 76 -8.49 -6.20 1.23
C HIS A 76 -7.03 -5.84 1.33
N ILE A 77 -6.73 -4.56 1.08
CA ILE A 77 -5.41 -3.98 1.24
C ILE A 77 -5.51 -2.68 2.04
N ALA A 78 -4.53 -2.42 2.88
CA ALA A 78 -4.34 -1.14 3.56
C ALA A 78 -3.19 -0.38 2.91
N ALA A 79 -3.38 0.92 2.68
CA ALA A 79 -2.37 1.80 2.11
C ALA A 79 -2.19 3.04 3.00
N GLY A 80 -0.96 3.26 3.47
CA GLY A 80 -0.57 4.46 4.19
C GLY A 80 -0.12 5.56 3.23
N SER A 81 -0.60 6.78 3.48
CA SER A 81 -0.25 7.98 2.72
C SER A 81 -0.05 9.17 3.67
N ILE A 82 0.05 10.39 3.13
CA ILE A 82 0.11 11.59 3.96
C ILE A 82 -1.29 11.88 4.53
N ASP A 83 -1.39 11.93 5.85
CA ASP A 83 -2.59 12.14 6.70
C ASP A 83 -3.65 11.04 6.66
N TYR A 84 -3.52 10.04 5.78
CA TYR A 84 -4.58 9.04 5.59
C TYR A 84 -4.06 7.62 5.50
N ILE A 85 -4.90 6.71 5.97
CA ILE A 85 -4.86 5.30 5.62
C ILE A 85 -6.11 5.00 4.80
N SER A 86 -5.94 4.35 3.66
CA SER A 86 -7.04 3.91 2.81
C SER A 86 -7.10 2.39 2.79
N VAL A 87 -8.32 1.84 2.87
CA VAL A 87 -8.58 0.41 2.70
C VAL A 87 -9.26 0.23 1.36
N PHE A 88 -8.80 -0.76 0.59
CA PHE A 88 -9.40 -1.08 -0.70
C PHE A 88 -9.87 -2.52 -0.75
N ASP A 89 -10.96 -2.75 -1.47
CA ASP A 89 -11.36 -4.08 -1.91
C ASP A 89 -10.55 -4.47 -3.14
N VAL A 90 -9.93 -5.65 -3.09
CA VAL A 90 -9.00 -6.12 -4.13
C VAL A 90 -9.74 -6.44 -5.43
N LYS A 91 -10.97 -6.96 -5.33
CA LYS A 91 -11.74 -7.42 -6.48
C LYS A 91 -12.24 -6.26 -7.36
N SER A 92 -12.71 -5.19 -6.74
CA SER A 92 -13.17 -3.97 -7.41
C SER A 92 -12.03 -3.02 -7.71
N GLY A 93 -11.02 -2.95 -6.83
CA GLY A 93 -10.00 -1.90 -6.81
C GLY A 93 -10.49 -0.61 -6.14
N SER A 94 -11.70 -0.61 -5.58
CA SER A 94 -12.31 0.59 -5.01
C SER A 94 -11.88 0.83 -3.57
N ALA A 95 -11.75 2.10 -3.20
CA ALA A 95 -11.51 2.49 -1.81
C ALA A 95 -12.81 2.32 -1.00
N VAL A 96 -12.79 1.44 0.00
CA VAL A 96 -13.94 1.13 0.85
C VAL A 96 -13.92 1.90 2.16
N HIS A 97 -12.73 2.18 2.71
CA HIS A 97 -12.56 2.99 3.92
C HIS A 97 -11.42 3.99 3.77
N LYS A 98 -11.55 5.10 4.48
CA LYS A 98 -10.53 6.14 4.56
C LYS A 98 -10.49 6.72 5.96
N MET A 99 -9.36 6.53 6.63
CA MET A 99 -9.12 6.93 8.01
C MET A 99 -8.14 8.09 8.04
N ILE A 100 -8.36 9.04 8.94
CA ILE A 100 -7.47 10.19 9.15
C ILE A 100 -6.61 9.90 10.36
N VAL A 101 -5.30 9.83 10.19
CA VAL A 101 -4.38 9.65 11.33
C VAL A 101 -4.38 10.88 12.22
N ASP A 102 -4.28 10.68 13.53
CA ASP A 102 -4.27 11.79 14.48
C ASP A 102 -3.09 12.73 14.23
N ARG A 103 -3.40 13.97 13.85
CA ARG A 103 -2.41 15.00 13.55
C ARG A 103 -1.91 15.58 14.85
N GLN A 104 -0.62 15.45 15.15
CA GLN A 104 -0.05 16.19 16.26
C GLN A 104 -0.20 17.70 16.06
N TYR A 105 -0.80 18.34 17.05
CA TYR A 105 -0.81 19.79 17.19
C TYR A 105 0.48 20.22 17.86
N MET A 106 1.49 20.58 17.08
CA MET A 106 2.75 21.16 17.59
C MET A 106 2.71 22.67 17.34
N GLY A 107 2.13 23.42 18.27
CA GLY A 107 2.02 24.89 18.19
C GLY A 107 0.93 25.38 17.24
N VAL A 108 1.22 26.42 16.45
CA VAL A 108 0.23 27.22 15.67
C VAL A 108 -0.14 26.60 14.31
N SER A 109 0.44 25.46 13.93
CA SER A 109 0.27 24.87 12.59
C SER A 109 0.01 23.37 12.63
N LYS A 110 -1.02 22.93 11.90
CA LYS A 110 -1.27 21.51 11.61
C LYS A 110 -0.18 21.01 10.66
N ARG A 111 0.83 20.29 11.17
CA ARG A 111 1.75 19.55 10.31
C ARG A 111 1.07 18.31 9.74
N LYS A 112 1.36 18.04 8.46
CA LYS A 112 0.98 16.80 7.80
C LYS A 112 1.68 15.63 8.48
N CYS A 113 0.97 14.53 8.68
CA CYS A 113 1.50 13.30 9.25
C CYS A 113 1.79 12.29 8.14
N ILE A 114 2.97 11.68 8.14
CA ILE A 114 3.38 10.71 7.13
C ILE A 114 3.23 9.32 7.71
N VAL A 115 2.41 8.46 7.10
CA VAL A 115 2.27 7.06 7.51
C VAL A 115 3.37 6.21 6.87
N TRP A 116 4.43 5.95 7.63
CA TRP A 116 5.62 5.23 7.16
C TRP A 116 5.42 3.72 7.08
N GLY A 117 4.52 3.18 7.90
CA GLY A 117 4.25 1.75 7.93
C GLY A 117 2.79 1.47 8.25
N VAL A 118 2.26 0.42 7.64
CA VAL A 118 0.96 -0.16 7.95
C VAL A 118 1.08 -1.68 8.04
N ALA A 119 0.32 -2.28 8.95
CA ALA A 119 0.14 -3.72 9.05
C ALA A 119 -1.36 -4.04 9.12
N PHE A 120 -1.81 -5.05 8.37
CA PHE A 120 -3.19 -5.50 8.36
C PHE A 120 -3.28 -6.89 9.00
N LEU A 121 -3.91 -6.96 10.17
CA LEU A 121 -4.06 -8.18 10.95
C LEU A 121 -5.25 -9.02 10.46
N SER A 122 -5.23 -10.31 10.80
CA SER A 122 -6.25 -11.28 10.38
C SER A 122 -7.64 -10.98 10.94
N ASP A 123 -7.71 -10.37 12.12
CA ASP A 123 -8.95 -9.96 12.79
C ASP A 123 -9.59 -8.71 12.18
N GLY A 124 -8.93 -8.07 11.21
CA GLY A 124 -9.40 -6.83 10.60
C GLY A 124 -8.79 -5.57 11.24
N THR A 125 -7.94 -5.69 12.25
CA THR A 125 -7.24 -4.53 12.83
C THR A 125 -6.15 -4.04 11.87
N ILE A 126 -6.12 -2.74 11.62
CA ILE A 126 -5.01 -2.08 10.93
C ILE A 126 -4.16 -1.37 11.96
N ILE A 127 -2.84 -1.54 11.87
CA ILE A 127 -1.86 -0.84 12.70
C ILE A 127 -1.10 0.13 11.81
N SER A 128 -0.97 1.38 12.23
CA SER A 128 -0.18 2.39 11.51
C SER A 128 0.92 2.98 12.38
N VAL A 129 2.08 3.25 11.77
CA VAL A 129 3.18 3.99 12.39
C VAL A 129 3.51 5.23 11.57
N ASP A 130 3.68 6.36 12.24
CA ASP A 130 3.73 7.66 11.57
C ASP A 130 4.92 8.56 11.96
N SER A 131 5.10 9.64 11.19
CA SER A 131 6.17 10.61 11.41
C SER A 131 6.08 11.38 12.73
N ALA A 132 4.95 11.31 13.43
CA ALA A 132 4.77 11.90 14.75
C ALA A 132 5.22 10.94 15.87
N GLY A 133 5.75 9.76 15.51
CA GLY A 133 6.20 8.74 16.45
C GLY A 133 5.05 7.98 17.11
N LYS A 134 3.83 8.04 16.53
CA LYS A 134 2.67 7.34 17.07
C LYS A 134 2.51 5.97 16.42
N VAL A 135 1.99 5.04 17.22
CA VAL A 135 1.38 3.78 16.78
C VAL A 135 -0.11 3.91 17.01
N GLN A 136 -0.91 3.71 15.97
CA GLN A 136 -2.38 3.83 16.03
C GLN A 136 -3.03 2.54 15.52
N PHE A 137 -4.18 2.19 16.09
CA PHE A 137 -4.93 0.98 15.79
C PHE A 137 -6.31 1.36 15.26
N TRP A 138 -6.75 0.68 14.20
CA TRP A 138 -7.96 1.01 13.48
C TRP A 138 -8.76 -0.26 13.22
N ASP A 139 -10.08 -0.17 13.34
CA ASP A 139 -10.97 -1.24 12.90
C ASP A 139 -11.26 -1.06 11.41
N SER A 140 -10.90 -2.05 10.58
CA SER A 140 -11.08 -1.91 9.13
C SER A 140 -12.53 -1.90 8.67
N ALA A 141 -13.49 -2.37 9.48
CA ALA A 141 -14.90 -2.39 9.12
C ALA A 141 -15.63 -1.09 9.49
N THR A 142 -15.21 -0.42 10.57
CA THR A 142 -15.87 0.81 11.03
C THR A 142 -15.08 2.10 10.76
N GLY A 143 -13.76 2.00 10.56
CA GLY A 143 -12.86 3.14 10.39
C GLY A 143 -12.47 3.77 11.72
#